data_AF-A0A842RXB8-F1
#
_entry.id   AF-A0A842RXB8-F1
#
_cell.length_a   1.000
_cell.length_b   1.000
_cell.length_c   1.000
_cell.angle_alpha   90.00
_cell.angle_beta   90.00
_cell.angle_gamma   90.00
#
_symmetry.space_group_name_H-M   'P 1'
#
loop_
_entity.id
_entity.type
_entity.pdbx_description
1 polymer ?
#
loop_
_entity_poly.entity_id
_entity_poly.type
_entity_poly.pdbx_seq_one_letter_code
_entity_poly.pdbx_strand_id
1 'polypeptide(L)'
;MKDNRKKLKISQSAFDTLNEFLIDENNPLINKLLEIVDNYGGVKEINKKANESRNLENYYKHLEKINPDYIKDIEWLIDQRDKNAFISIPEYRKKILGERLKNMEFNEDFAVTLELSACQYFPFLIEIAKDAIENQNLIPARIIRVRNMKEQESDGDLMAMAAAMQIIGASYVETLDTKGTMPGPDGEPVNVHLGGPETITGYFGGVGEPNEYALKWIDEYLYYYTKYGIKQVLNVNPGTVLLGYFLYKLGIDNEFKISVYMGNDNPYSCLWTLLTAKLFAREDGSSPLIGFNLSNSVNNETIELAAYIRKEFDFTDVIRLEHHITETWKSIVRQPYDRRDELIDIAGDVKNLSAKHEGGDLAIEENRDYPTDILDYFKSIEQIKEEGIWEALKINHLDRYRAVNTTAQELTKNGLTFIAARNLHNL
;
A
#
# COMPACT_ATOMS: atom_id res chain seq x y z
N MET A 1 -9.20 39.46 -10.04
CA MET A 1 -9.14 38.12 -9.40
C MET A 1 -10.48 37.38 -9.37
N LYS A 2 -11.55 37.91 -8.75
CA LYS A 2 -12.88 37.23 -8.71
C LYS A 2 -13.43 36.86 -10.10
N ASP A 3 -13.21 37.72 -11.09
CA ASP A 3 -13.68 37.49 -12.46
C ASP A 3 -12.93 36.35 -13.18
N ASN A 4 -11.61 36.24 -12.99
CA ASN A 4 -10.82 35.13 -13.56
C ASN A 4 -11.16 33.78 -12.93
N ARG A 5 -11.54 33.72 -11.64
CA ARG A 5 -11.95 32.46 -10.99
C ARG A 5 -13.18 31.84 -11.64
N LYS A 6 -14.14 32.66 -12.10
CA LYS A 6 -15.34 32.16 -12.79
C LYS A 6 -15.02 31.41 -14.08
N LYS A 7 -13.89 31.73 -14.73
CA LYS A 7 -13.43 31.05 -15.95
C LYS A 7 -12.96 29.60 -15.72
N LEU A 8 -12.69 29.23 -14.46
CA LEU A 8 -12.30 27.86 -14.08
C LEU A 8 -13.51 26.93 -13.87
N LYS A 9 -14.75 27.45 -13.93
CA LYS A 9 -15.94 26.62 -13.78
C LYS A 9 -16.05 25.66 -14.96
N ILE A 10 -16.11 24.36 -14.66
CA ILE A 10 -16.41 23.31 -15.65
C ILE A 10 -17.88 23.46 -16.08
N SER A 11 -18.14 23.46 -17.39
CA SER A 11 -19.50 23.59 -17.94
C SER A 11 -20.30 22.30 -17.75
N GLN A 12 -21.62 22.44 -17.66
CA GLN A 12 -22.52 21.27 -17.62
C GLN A 12 -22.33 20.41 -18.89
N SER A 13 -22.19 21.04 -20.05
CA SER A 13 -21.96 20.35 -21.31
C SER A 13 -20.71 19.46 -21.31
N ALA A 14 -19.66 19.81 -20.57
CA ALA A 14 -18.47 18.97 -20.47
C ALA A 14 -18.74 17.68 -19.68
N PHE A 15 -19.55 17.78 -18.61
CA PHE A 15 -20.00 16.61 -17.86
C PHE A 15 -20.96 15.76 -18.70
N ASP A 16 -21.88 16.39 -19.43
CA ASP A 16 -22.81 15.68 -20.31
C ASP A 16 -22.05 14.90 -21.39
N THR A 17 -21.08 15.53 -22.06
CA THR A 17 -20.21 14.84 -23.05
C THR A 17 -19.44 13.66 -22.45
N LEU A 18 -18.91 13.80 -21.23
CA LEU A 18 -18.23 12.69 -20.56
C LEU A 18 -19.18 11.54 -20.27
N ASN A 19 -20.38 11.83 -19.75
CA ASN A 19 -21.38 10.82 -19.46
C ASN A 19 -21.83 10.12 -20.74
N GLU A 20 -22.16 10.87 -21.79
CA GLU A 20 -22.53 10.35 -23.11
C GLU A 20 -21.43 9.42 -23.67
N PHE A 21 -20.16 9.81 -23.55
CA PHE A 21 -19.05 8.96 -23.96
C PHE A 21 -18.98 7.64 -23.17
N LEU A 22 -19.14 7.69 -21.84
CA LEU A 22 -19.02 6.49 -20.99
C LEU A 22 -20.18 5.52 -21.16
N ILE A 23 -21.38 6.00 -21.50
CA ILE A 23 -22.59 5.16 -21.64
C ILE A 23 -22.91 4.78 -23.10
N ASP A 24 -22.13 5.26 -24.08
CA ASP A 24 -22.30 4.88 -25.48
C ASP A 24 -22.09 3.37 -25.65
N GLU A 25 -23.13 2.67 -26.11
CA GLU A 25 -23.14 1.22 -26.36
C GLU A 25 -22.07 0.78 -27.37
N ASN A 26 -21.55 1.71 -28.18
CA ASN A 26 -20.49 1.45 -29.15
C ASN A 26 -19.10 1.79 -28.63
N ASN A 27 -18.94 2.21 -27.37
CA ASN A 27 -17.64 2.60 -26.82
C ASN A 27 -16.73 1.37 -26.64
N PRO A 28 -15.66 1.21 -27.46
CA PRO A 28 -14.83 0.02 -27.39
C PRO A 28 -13.97 -0.06 -26.13
N LEU A 29 -13.74 1.06 -25.43
CA LEU A 29 -12.97 1.06 -24.17
C LEU A 29 -13.81 0.51 -23.02
N ILE A 30 -15.08 0.91 -22.95
CA ILE A 30 -15.99 0.47 -21.90
C ILE A 30 -16.47 -0.95 -22.16
N ASN A 31 -16.79 -1.30 -23.41
CA ASN A 31 -17.26 -2.65 -23.75
C ASN A 31 -16.24 -3.73 -23.38
N LYS A 32 -14.96 -3.52 -23.65
CA LYS A 32 -13.90 -4.47 -23.25
C LYS A 32 -13.77 -4.63 -21.73
N LEU A 33 -13.98 -3.56 -20.96
CA LEU A 33 -14.01 -3.64 -19.50
C LEU A 33 -15.21 -4.48 -19.02
N LEU A 34 -16.39 -4.21 -19.58
CA LEU A 34 -17.62 -4.93 -19.24
C LEU A 34 -17.55 -6.42 -19.62
N GLU A 35 -16.97 -6.75 -20.78
CA GLU A 35 -16.71 -8.14 -21.18
C GLU A 35 -15.89 -8.90 -20.13
N ILE A 36 -14.84 -8.28 -19.57
CA ILE A 36 -14.06 -8.91 -18.48
C ILE A 36 -14.93 -9.08 -17.24
N VAL A 37 -15.68 -8.05 -16.82
CA VAL A 37 -16.59 -8.14 -15.66
C VAL A 37 -17.61 -9.27 -15.82
N ASP A 38 -18.17 -9.43 -17.01
CA ASP A 38 -19.13 -10.49 -17.33
C ASP A 38 -18.49 -11.89 -17.30
N ASN A 39 -17.22 -12.02 -17.73
CA ASN A 39 -16.48 -13.29 -17.64
C ASN A 39 -16.30 -13.77 -16.19
N TYR A 40 -16.30 -12.87 -15.19
CA TYR A 40 -16.27 -13.23 -13.77
C TYR A 40 -17.67 -13.45 -13.15
N GLY A 41 -18.74 -13.25 -13.92
CA GLY A 41 -20.13 -13.43 -13.52
C GLY A 41 -20.89 -12.14 -13.20
N GLY A 42 -20.31 -10.98 -13.52
CA GLY A 42 -20.90 -9.67 -13.24
C GLY A 42 -20.71 -9.20 -11.79
N VAL A 43 -21.04 -7.93 -11.54
CA VAL A 43 -20.73 -7.20 -10.30
C VAL A 43 -21.15 -7.94 -9.01
N LYS A 44 -22.40 -8.44 -8.96
CA LYS A 44 -22.93 -9.11 -7.76
C LYS A 44 -22.18 -10.40 -7.43
N GLU A 45 -21.89 -11.20 -8.45
CA GLU A 45 -21.20 -12.47 -8.28
C GLU A 45 -19.72 -12.26 -7.92
N ILE A 46 -19.07 -11.25 -8.52
CA ILE A 46 -17.69 -10.86 -8.19
C ILE A 46 -17.57 -10.54 -6.69
N ASN A 47 -18.41 -9.64 -6.16
CA ASN A 47 -18.35 -9.27 -4.75
C ASN A 47 -18.72 -10.43 -3.82
N LYS A 48 -19.69 -11.27 -4.21
CA LYS A 48 -20.05 -12.46 -3.45
C LYS A 48 -18.87 -13.42 -3.33
N LYS A 49 -18.26 -13.80 -4.46
CA LYS A 49 -17.07 -14.68 -4.48
C LYS A 49 -15.93 -14.10 -3.66
N ALA A 50 -15.66 -12.80 -3.81
CA ALA A 50 -14.60 -12.15 -3.05
C ALA A 50 -14.84 -12.23 -1.54
N ASN A 51 -16.06 -11.95 -1.08
CA ASN A 51 -16.40 -12.04 0.35
C ASN A 51 -16.31 -13.48 0.89
N GLU A 52 -16.77 -14.47 0.12
CA GLU A 52 -16.67 -15.88 0.49
C GLU A 52 -15.22 -16.35 0.57
N SER A 53 -14.39 -15.96 -0.40
CA SER A 53 -12.97 -16.32 -0.49
C SER A 53 -12.12 -15.76 0.66
N ARG A 54 -12.57 -14.69 1.32
CA ARG A 54 -11.87 -14.09 2.48
C ARG A 54 -12.02 -14.86 3.79
N ASN A 55 -12.88 -15.88 3.83
CA ASN A 55 -13.05 -16.67 5.05
C ASN A 55 -11.74 -17.40 5.40
N LEU A 56 -11.27 -17.23 6.64
CA LEU A 56 -10.06 -17.89 7.15
C LEU A 56 -10.05 -19.40 6.91
N GLU A 57 -11.19 -20.09 7.04
CA GLU A 57 -11.27 -21.54 6.77
C GLU A 57 -10.88 -21.89 5.33
N ASN A 58 -11.17 -21.01 4.37
CA ASN A 58 -10.79 -21.22 2.98
C ASN A 58 -9.27 -21.08 2.80
N TYR A 59 -8.63 -20.16 3.52
CA TYR A 59 -7.16 -20.05 3.53
C TYR A 59 -6.51 -21.29 4.12
N TYR A 60 -7.01 -21.78 5.26
CA TYR A 60 -6.51 -23.02 5.88
C TYR A 60 -6.61 -24.20 4.91
N LYS A 61 -7.78 -24.42 4.28
CA LYS A 61 -7.98 -25.51 3.29
C LYS A 61 -7.02 -25.43 2.09
N HIS A 62 -6.61 -24.24 1.69
CA HIS A 62 -5.60 -24.08 0.64
C HIS A 62 -4.19 -24.38 1.16
N LEU A 63 -3.84 -23.84 2.33
CA LEU A 63 -2.53 -24.04 2.95
C LEU A 63 -2.26 -25.51 3.30
N GLU A 64 -3.27 -26.26 3.75
CA GLU A 64 -3.18 -27.70 4.03
C GLU A 64 -2.68 -28.51 2.82
N LYS A 65 -2.91 -28.01 1.60
CA LYS A 65 -2.51 -28.67 0.36
C LYS A 65 -1.18 -28.18 -0.18
N ILE A 66 -0.89 -26.89 0.00
CA ILE A 66 0.24 -26.21 -0.65
C ILE A 66 1.43 -26.10 0.31
N ASN A 67 1.19 -25.62 1.53
CA ASN A 67 2.24 -25.38 2.51
C ASN A 67 1.70 -25.51 3.96
N PRO A 68 1.63 -26.75 4.49
CA PRO A 68 1.07 -27.00 5.81
C PRO A 68 1.87 -26.39 6.97
N ASP A 69 3.15 -26.07 6.76
CA ASP A 69 3.98 -25.51 7.83
C ASP A 69 3.54 -24.09 8.19
N TYR A 70 3.04 -23.31 7.22
CA TYR A 70 2.47 -21.98 7.50
C TYR A 70 1.26 -22.00 8.42
N ILE A 71 0.51 -23.12 8.48
CA ILE A 71 -0.62 -23.25 9.41
C ILE A 71 -0.12 -23.17 10.86
N LYS A 72 1.02 -23.79 11.18
CA LYS A 72 1.58 -23.77 12.53
C LYS A 72 1.96 -22.36 12.96
N ASP A 73 2.53 -21.57 12.04
CA ASP A 73 2.89 -20.18 12.30
C ASP A 73 1.66 -19.28 12.46
N ILE A 74 0.60 -19.52 11.68
CA ILE A 74 -0.69 -18.81 11.82
C ILE A 74 -1.33 -19.15 13.18
N GLU A 75 -1.38 -20.43 13.55
CA GLU A 75 -1.90 -20.88 14.85
C GLU A 75 -1.08 -20.32 16.01
N TRP A 76 0.26 -20.28 15.87
CA TRP A 76 1.13 -19.64 16.84
C TRP A 76 0.81 -18.14 16.99
N LEU A 77 0.60 -17.43 15.88
CA LEU A 77 0.26 -16.01 15.89
C LEU A 77 -1.09 -15.74 16.58
N ILE A 78 -2.10 -16.59 16.32
CA ILE A 78 -3.39 -16.55 17.01
C ILE A 78 -3.20 -16.77 18.52
N ASP A 79 -2.43 -17.79 18.91
CA ASP A 79 -2.15 -18.10 20.32
C ASP A 79 -1.44 -16.92 21.03
N GLN A 80 -0.46 -16.28 20.39
CA GLN A 80 0.22 -15.11 20.96
C GLN A 80 -0.72 -13.91 21.11
N ARG A 81 -1.58 -13.66 20.11
CA ARG A 81 -2.60 -12.62 20.19
C ARG A 81 -3.56 -12.88 21.34
N ASP A 82 -4.12 -14.07 21.42
CA ASP A 82 -5.16 -14.43 22.39
C ASP A 82 -4.62 -14.46 23.84
N LYS A 83 -3.31 -14.71 23.99
CA LYS A 83 -2.58 -14.56 25.27
C LYS A 83 -2.22 -13.11 25.63
N ASN A 84 -2.53 -12.14 24.77
CA ASN A 84 -2.09 -10.75 24.89
C ASN A 84 -0.56 -10.65 25.07
N ALA A 85 0.21 -11.42 24.29
CA ALA A 85 1.67 -11.44 24.38
C ALA A 85 2.33 -10.15 23.86
N PHE A 86 1.63 -9.42 22.99
CA PHE A 86 2.10 -8.15 22.43
C PHE A 86 1.87 -7.00 23.42
N ILE A 87 2.77 -6.02 23.44
CA ILE A 87 2.64 -4.85 24.32
C ILE A 87 1.39 -4.03 23.97
N SER A 88 0.62 -3.63 24.98
CA SER A 88 -0.51 -2.71 24.79
C SER A 88 -0.04 -1.27 24.54
N ILE A 89 -0.87 -0.44 23.91
CA ILE A 89 -0.53 0.97 23.65
C ILE A 89 -0.26 1.75 24.96
N PRO A 90 -1.04 1.60 26.05
CA PRO A 90 -0.73 2.25 27.31
C PRO A 90 0.62 1.84 27.92
N GLU A 91 0.94 0.53 27.92
CA GLU A 91 2.22 0.07 28.46
C GLU A 91 3.39 0.47 27.55
N TYR A 92 3.19 0.54 26.23
CA TYR A 92 4.18 1.08 25.30
C TYR A 92 4.47 2.56 25.59
N ARG A 93 3.43 3.39 25.70
CA ARG A 93 3.58 4.81 26.05
C ARG A 93 4.28 5.00 27.39
N LYS A 94 3.95 4.17 28.39
CA LYS A 94 4.60 4.16 29.71
C LYS A 94 6.07 3.72 29.64
N LYS A 95 6.40 2.70 28.84
CA LYS A 95 7.78 2.26 28.56
C LYS A 95 8.62 3.41 27.99
N ILE A 96 8.06 4.23 27.09
CA ILE A 96 8.78 5.34 26.44
C ILE A 96 8.86 6.60 27.32
N LEU A 97 7.76 6.98 27.99
CA LEU A 97 7.64 8.28 28.67
C LEU A 97 7.86 8.23 30.19
N GLY A 98 7.69 7.06 30.82
CA GLY A 98 7.70 6.92 32.27
C GLY A 98 6.73 7.91 32.94
N GLU A 99 7.24 8.68 33.90
CA GLU A 99 6.45 9.66 34.65
C GLU A 99 5.92 10.83 33.80
N ARG A 100 6.54 11.13 32.64
CA ARG A 100 6.07 12.21 31.75
C ARG A 100 4.65 11.95 31.22
N LEU A 101 4.26 10.68 31.12
CA LEU A 101 2.94 10.26 30.62
C LEU A 101 1.78 10.92 31.38
N LYS A 102 1.92 11.15 32.69
CA LYS A 102 0.86 11.73 33.54
C LYS A 102 0.47 13.16 33.15
N ASN A 103 1.34 13.86 32.41
CA ASN A 103 1.16 15.26 32.03
C ASN A 103 0.97 15.41 30.51
N MET A 104 0.65 14.33 29.79
CA MET A 104 0.51 14.33 28.34
C MET A 104 -0.88 13.83 27.94
N GLU A 105 -1.46 14.49 26.94
CA GLU A 105 -2.69 14.07 26.27
C GLU A 105 -2.36 13.66 24.84
N PHE A 106 -3.06 12.64 24.33
CA PHE A 106 -2.87 12.12 22.98
C PHE A 106 -4.16 12.31 22.19
N ASN A 107 -4.07 13.01 21.07
CA ASN A 107 -5.23 13.29 20.23
C ASN A 107 -5.41 12.21 19.15
N GLU A 108 -6.24 11.21 19.43
CA GLU A 108 -6.47 10.04 18.56
C GLU A 108 -7.05 10.39 17.17
N ASP A 109 -7.60 11.60 16.98
CA ASP A 109 -8.09 12.08 15.68
C ASP A 109 -6.99 12.19 14.60
N PHE A 110 -5.74 12.34 15.04
CA PHE A 110 -4.57 12.54 14.19
C PHE A 110 -3.60 11.35 14.25
N ALA A 111 -4.09 10.18 14.64
CA ALA A 111 -3.27 8.98 14.73
C ALA A 111 -2.59 8.66 13.39
N VAL A 112 -1.25 8.71 13.38
CA VAL A 112 -0.44 8.37 12.22
C VAL A 112 -0.43 6.85 12.02
N THR A 113 -0.82 6.38 10.85
CA THR A 113 -0.76 4.95 10.53
C THR A 113 0.69 4.51 10.42
N LEU A 114 1.13 3.54 11.24
CA LEU A 114 2.44 2.94 11.08
C LEU A 114 2.41 1.99 9.87
N GLU A 115 3.26 2.25 8.88
CA GLU A 115 3.30 1.50 7.63
C GLU A 115 4.69 0.93 7.35
N LEU A 116 4.72 -0.38 7.15
CA LEU A 116 5.89 -1.14 6.75
C LEU A 116 5.73 -1.57 5.30
N SER A 117 6.64 -1.09 4.46
CA SER A 117 6.66 -1.50 3.07
C SER A 117 7.50 -2.74 2.83
N ALA A 118 7.29 -3.36 1.67
CA ALA A 118 7.83 -4.62 1.18
C ALA A 118 8.07 -5.71 2.25
N CYS A 119 7.00 -6.09 2.95
CA CYS A 119 6.96 -7.37 3.67
C CYS A 119 6.65 -8.49 2.66
N GLN A 120 7.68 -8.95 1.97
CA GLN A 120 7.53 -9.83 0.80
C GLN A 120 7.17 -11.27 1.16
N TYR A 121 7.63 -11.77 2.31
CA TYR A 121 7.52 -13.19 2.67
C TYR A 121 6.83 -13.37 4.03
N PHE A 122 5.92 -14.33 4.13
CA PHE A 122 5.22 -14.67 5.36
C PHE A 122 6.18 -15.03 6.53
N PRO A 123 7.26 -15.79 6.33
CA PRO A 123 8.25 -16.00 7.39
C PRO A 123 8.84 -14.70 7.95
N PHE A 124 9.00 -13.65 7.13
CA PHE A 124 9.56 -12.38 7.61
C PHE A 124 8.57 -11.65 8.52
N LEU A 125 7.26 -11.74 8.24
CA LEU A 125 6.21 -11.27 9.13
C LEU A 125 6.27 -11.97 10.50
N ILE A 126 6.49 -13.29 10.51
CA ILE A 126 6.60 -14.07 11.74
C ILE A 126 7.84 -13.66 12.56
N GLU A 127 8.96 -13.37 11.90
CA GLU A 127 10.16 -12.88 12.58
C GLU A 127 9.93 -11.52 13.26
N ILE A 128 9.25 -10.57 12.61
CA ILE A 128 8.91 -9.30 13.29
C ILE A 128 7.88 -9.50 14.41
N ALA A 129 6.96 -10.46 14.30
CA ALA A 129 6.03 -10.81 15.36
C ALA A 129 6.73 -11.37 16.60
N LYS A 130 7.75 -12.22 16.42
CA LYS A 130 8.60 -12.70 17.51
C LYS A 130 9.40 -11.56 18.14
N ASP A 131 10.03 -10.71 17.32
CA ASP A 131 10.77 -9.54 17.81
C ASP A 131 9.86 -8.58 18.58
N ALA A 132 8.63 -8.34 18.11
CA ALA A 132 7.64 -7.51 18.79
C ALA A 132 7.34 -7.96 20.21
N ILE A 133 7.22 -9.28 20.42
CA ILE A 133 6.97 -9.86 21.74
C ILE A 133 8.23 -9.75 22.60
N GLU A 134 9.39 -10.17 22.07
CA GLU A 134 10.66 -10.19 22.81
C GLU A 134 11.09 -8.79 23.25
N ASN A 135 11.05 -7.83 22.33
CA ASN A 135 11.54 -6.47 22.54
C ASN A 135 10.45 -5.48 22.93
N GLN A 136 9.20 -5.95 23.06
CA GLN A 136 8.03 -5.11 23.31
C GLN A 136 7.94 -3.96 22.30
N ASN A 137 8.07 -4.31 21.02
CA ASN A 137 7.91 -3.42 19.88
C ASN A 137 6.48 -3.56 19.31
N LEU A 138 6.11 -2.61 18.44
CA LEU A 138 4.81 -2.54 17.79
C LEU A 138 4.87 -3.15 16.40
N ILE A 139 3.84 -3.91 16.04
CA ILE A 139 3.56 -4.35 14.68
C ILE A 139 2.76 -3.26 13.96
N PRO A 140 3.17 -2.83 12.75
CA PRO A 140 2.50 -1.79 11.98
C PRO A 140 1.07 -2.17 11.56
N ALA A 141 0.20 -1.16 11.41
CA ALA A 141 -1.20 -1.35 11.00
C ALA A 141 -1.38 -1.48 9.47
N ARG A 142 -0.33 -1.18 8.70
CA ARG A 142 -0.37 -1.21 7.24
C ARG A 142 0.87 -1.88 6.68
N ILE A 143 0.66 -2.92 5.87
CA ILE A 143 1.70 -3.74 5.27
C ILE A 143 1.64 -3.64 3.75
N ILE A 144 2.75 -3.28 3.11
CA ILE A 144 2.82 -3.29 1.64
C ILE A 144 3.62 -4.49 1.20
N ARG A 145 3.12 -5.19 0.19
CA ARG A 145 3.70 -6.41 -0.34
C ARG A 145 4.05 -6.20 -1.80
N VAL A 146 5.35 -6.33 -2.08
CA VAL A 146 5.91 -6.09 -3.42
C VAL A 146 6.65 -7.37 -3.83
N ARG A 147 5.87 -8.38 -4.21
CA ARG A 147 6.35 -9.71 -4.62
C ARG A 147 5.49 -10.21 -5.78
N ASN A 148 6.03 -11.10 -6.60
CA ASN A 148 5.29 -11.70 -7.71
C ASN A 148 4.04 -12.47 -7.20
N MET A 149 2.87 -12.20 -7.75
CA MET A 149 1.61 -12.79 -7.29
C MET A 149 1.53 -14.28 -7.59
N LYS A 150 2.07 -14.74 -8.74
CA LYS A 150 2.09 -16.16 -9.08
C LYS A 150 2.99 -16.98 -8.15
N GLU A 151 4.14 -16.45 -7.77
CA GLU A 151 5.00 -17.09 -6.76
C GLU A 151 4.27 -17.25 -5.43
N GLN A 152 3.69 -16.15 -4.93
CA GLN A 152 2.95 -16.14 -3.66
C GLN A 152 1.72 -17.05 -3.66
N GLU A 153 1.04 -17.16 -4.80
CA GLU A 153 -0.06 -18.11 -4.99
C GLU A 153 0.46 -19.56 -4.93
N SER A 154 1.60 -19.83 -5.58
CA SER A 154 2.15 -21.17 -5.74
C SER A 154 2.74 -21.77 -4.47
N ASP A 155 3.34 -20.95 -3.60
CA ASP A 155 4.00 -21.39 -2.37
C ASP A 155 3.13 -21.24 -1.11
N GLY A 156 1.88 -20.76 -1.29
CA GLY A 156 0.90 -20.58 -0.23
C GLY A 156 1.04 -19.27 0.54
N ASP A 157 2.08 -18.47 0.28
CA ASP A 157 2.40 -17.26 1.03
C ASP A 157 1.27 -16.21 0.95
N LEU A 158 0.61 -16.09 -0.21
CA LEU A 158 -0.52 -15.17 -0.40
C LEU A 158 -1.64 -15.39 0.63
N MET A 159 -2.01 -16.66 0.86
CA MET A 159 -3.08 -17.02 1.80
C MET A 159 -2.62 -16.89 3.25
N ALA A 160 -1.37 -17.24 3.54
CA ALA A 160 -0.82 -17.11 4.89
C ALA A 160 -0.75 -15.64 5.32
N MET A 161 -0.30 -14.75 4.43
CA MET A 161 -0.28 -13.31 4.67
C MET A 161 -1.69 -12.75 4.77
N ALA A 162 -2.60 -13.08 3.86
CA ALA A 162 -3.99 -12.64 3.94
C ALA A 162 -4.66 -13.04 5.26
N ALA A 163 -4.43 -14.28 5.72
CA ALA A 163 -4.90 -14.77 7.02
C ALA A 163 -4.28 -13.98 8.18
N ALA A 164 -2.95 -13.79 8.17
CA ALA A 164 -2.24 -13.07 9.21
C ALA A 164 -2.71 -11.62 9.35
N MET A 165 -2.95 -10.92 8.24
CA MET A 165 -3.46 -9.55 8.25
C MET A 165 -4.83 -9.44 8.91
N GLN A 166 -5.73 -10.41 8.67
CA GLN A 166 -7.01 -10.49 9.38
C GLN A 166 -6.83 -10.76 10.88
N ILE A 167 -5.90 -11.65 11.24
CA ILE A 167 -5.63 -12.02 12.62
C ILE A 167 -5.11 -10.83 13.43
N ILE A 168 -4.15 -10.08 12.89
CA ILE A 168 -3.51 -8.95 13.56
C ILE A 168 -4.30 -7.64 13.44
N GLY A 169 -5.29 -7.59 12.54
CA GLY A 169 -6.10 -6.39 12.30
C GLY A 169 -5.31 -5.29 11.57
N ALA A 170 -4.50 -5.68 10.59
CA ALA A 170 -3.76 -4.78 9.71
C ALA A 170 -4.36 -4.73 8.31
N SER A 171 -4.24 -3.57 7.66
CA SER A 171 -4.48 -3.46 6.21
C SER A 171 -3.26 -3.91 5.44
N TYR A 172 -3.46 -4.45 4.24
CA TYR A 172 -2.35 -4.86 3.39
C TYR A 172 -2.66 -4.59 1.93
N VAL A 173 -1.61 -4.38 1.15
CA VAL A 173 -1.70 -4.13 -0.28
C VAL A 173 -0.76 -5.08 -1.02
N GLU A 174 -1.31 -5.79 -2.00
CA GLU A 174 -0.54 -6.63 -2.91
C GLU A 174 -0.10 -5.85 -4.16
N THR A 175 0.90 -6.37 -4.86
CA THR A 175 1.36 -5.80 -6.13
C THR A 175 1.16 -6.81 -7.24
N LEU A 176 0.25 -6.52 -8.18
CA LEU A 176 -0.03 -7.39 -9.32
C LEU A 176 1.19 -7.58 -10.24
N ASP A 177 1.22 -8.70 -10.95
CA ASP A 177 2.30 -9.06 -11.89
C ASP A 177 2.23 -8.22 -13.17
N THR A 178 1.03 -7.82 -13.60
CA THR A 178 0.79 -6.83 -14.68
C THR A 178 1.12 -5.41 -14.21
N LYS A 179 2.29 -5.22 -13.60
CA LYS A 179 2.92 -3.93 -13.31
C LYS A 179 4.07 -3.62 -14.27
N GLY A 180 4.19 -4.41 -15.34
CA GLY A 180 5.28 -4.33 -16.29
C GLY A 180 6.43 -5.34 -16.11
N THR A 181 6.44 -6.14 -15.05
CA THR A 181 7.60 -7.00 -14.69
C THR A 181 7.53 -8.41 -15.27
N MET A 182 6.40 -8.78 -15.88
CA MET A 182 6.26 -10.07 -16.56
C MET A 182 7.19 -10.14 -17.78
N PRO A 183 7.70 -11.34 -18.12
CA PRO A 183 8.49 -11.53 -19.33
C PRO A 183 7.64 -11.33 -20.58
N GLY A 184 8.18 -10.57 -21.52
CA GLY A 184 7.64 -10.32 -22.84
C GLY A 184 8.04 -11.40 -23.84
N PRO A 185 7.68 -11.23 -25.12
CA PRO A 185 8.01 -12.19 -26.18
C PRO A 185 9.51 -12.46 -26.37
N ASP A 186 10.36 -11.53 -25.97
CA ASP A 186 11.82 -11.58 -26.00
C ASP A 186 12.45 -12.07 -24.66
N GLY A 187 11.62 -12.34 -23.65
CA GLY A 187 12.05 -12.74 -22.31
C GLY A 187 12.38 -11.59 -21.37
N GLU A 188 12.45 -10.35 -21.87
CA GLU A 188 12.67 -9.14 -21.07
C GLU A 188 11.37 -8.63 -20.43
N PRO A 189 11.40 -7.82 -19.37
CA PRO A 189 10.18 -7.24 -18.81
C PRO A 189 9.37 -6.46 -19.84
N VAL A 190 8.04 -6.62 -19.82
CA VAL A 190 7.12 -5.98 -20.77
C VAL A 190 7.07 -4.45 -20.63
N ASN A 191 7.42 -3.92 -19.47
CA ASN A 191 7.71 -2.50 -19.31
C ASN A 191 9.11 -2.23 -19.86
N VAL A 192 9.15 -1.54 -21.00
CA VAL A 192 10.37 -1.23 -21.76
C VAL A 192 11.38 -0.34 -21.02
N HIS A 193 11.00 0.19 -19.85
CA HIS A 193 11.88 0.95 -18.98
C HIS A 193 12.51 0.09 -17.87
N LEU A 194 12.08 -1.14 -17.66
CA LEU A 194 12.68 -2.04 -16.68
C LEU A 194 13.93 -2.72 -17.29
N GLY A 195 15.07 -2.04 -17.25
CA GLY A 195 16.38 -2.57 -17.70
C GLY A 195 17.57 -2.15 -16.85
N GLY A 196 17.33 -1.69 -15.61
CA GLY A 196 18.36 -1.19 -14.70
C GLY A 196 18.84 0.23 -15.00
N PRO A 197 19.97 0.67 -14.40
CA PRO A 197 20.47 2.04 -14.51
C PRO A 197 20.71 2.54 -15.94
N GLU A 198 21.02 1.62 -16.87
CA GLU A 198 21.20 1.92 -18.30
C GLU A 198 19.92 2.45 -18.96
N THR A 199 18.77 2.21 -18.33
CA THR A 199 17.44 2.62 -18.78
C THR A 199 16.82 3.73 -17.93
N ILE A 200 17.61 4.39 -17.06
CA ILE A 200 17.12 5.43 -16.12
C ILE A 200 16.34 6.56 -16.82
N THR A 201 16.73 6.92 -18.06
CA THR A 201 16.03 7.95 -18.84
C THR A 201 14.63 7.51 -19.28
N GLY A 202 14.42 6.20 -19.43
CA GLY A 202 13.12 5.60 -19.70
C GLY A 202 12.13 5.81 -18.55
N TYR A 203 12.59 5.71 -17.30
CA TYR A 203 11.73 5.93 -16.13
C TYR A 203 11.16 7.35 -16.03
N PHE A 204 11.76 8.36 -16.68
CA PHE A 204 11.21 9.72 -16.74
C PHE A 204 9.96 9.85 -17.64
N GLY A 205 9.69 8.87 -18.51
CA GLY A 205 8.52 8.83 -19.39
C GLY A 205 7.24 8.28 -18.75
N GLY A 206 7.31 7.84 -17.49
CA GLY A 206 6.26 7.09 -16.81
C GLY A 206 6.54 5.58 -16.80
N VAL A 207 5.57 4.79 -16.34
CA VAL A 207 5.65 3.33 -16.38
C VAL A 207 5.41 2.90 -17.84
N GLY A 208 6.43 2.35 -18.51
CA GLY A 208 6.44 2.00 -19.94
C GLY A 208 5.58 0.77 -20.27
N GLU A 209 4.43 0.65 -19.63
CA GLU A 209 3.53 -0.49 -19.71
C GLU A 209 2.64 -0.40 -20.96
N PRO A 210 2.67 -1.40 -21.86
CA PRO A 210 1.90 -1.38 -23.10
C PRO A 210 0.38 -1.34 -22.89
N ASN A 211 -0.37 -0.81 -23.86
CA ASN A 211 -1.82 -0.57 -23.76
C ASN A 211 -2.63 -1.82 -23.36
N GLU A 212 -2.25 -3.00 -23.84
CA GLU A 212 -2.93 -4.26 -23.52
C GLU A 212 -2.85 -4.66 -22.05
N TYR A 213 -1.86 -4.14 -21.30
CA TYR A 213 -1.69 -4.48 -19.89
C TYR A 213 -2.69 -3.77 -18.98
N ALA A 214 -3.30 -2.66 -19.42
CA ALA A 214 -4.34 -2.00 -18.63
C ALA A 214 -5.55 -2.92 -18.39
N LEU A 215 -5.97 -3.69 -19.41
CA LEU A 215 -7.06 -4.66 -19.29
C LEU A 215 -6.61 -5.99 -18.67
N LYS A 216 -5.36 -6.42 -18.89
CA LYS A 216 -4.80 -7.58 -18.17
C LYS A 216 -4.73 -7.33 -16.67
N TRP A 217 -4.46 -6.09 -16.25
CA TRP A 217 -4.50 -5.70 -14.84
C TRP A 217 -5.88 -5.87 -14.22
N ILE A 218 -6.95 -5.56 -14.96
CA ILE A 218 -8.33 -5.80 -14.51
C ILE A 218 -8.61 -7.29 -14.38
N ASP A 219 -8.22 -8.07 -15.40
CA ASP A 219 -8.39 -9.52 -15.37
C ASP A 219 -7.63 -10.17 -14.20
N GLU A 220 -6.34 -9.82 -14.03
CA GLU A 220 -5.53 -10.29 -12.91
C GLU A 220 -6.10 -9.87 -11.56
N TYR A 221 -6.51 -8.60 -11.43
CA TYR A 221 -7.16 -8.11 -10.21
C TYR A 221 -8.40 -8.93 -9.87
N LEU A 222 -9.32 -9.12 -10.84
CA LEU A 222 -10.57 -9.85 -10.60
C LEU A 222 -10.31 -11.33 -10.31
N TYR A 223 -9.27 -11.93 -10.89
CA TYR A 223 -8.82 -13.27 -10.53
C TYR A 223 -8.46 -13.35 -9.03
N TYR A 224 -7.55 -12.51 -8.54
CA TYR A 224 -7.13 -12.55 -7.13
C TYR A 224 -8.21 -12.08 -6.16
N TYR A 225 -9.02 -11.09 -6.55
CA TYR A 225 -10.14 -10.59 -5.76
C TYR A 225 -11.20 -11.67 -5.59
N THR A 226 -11.62 -12.35 -6.65
CA THR A 226 -12.68 -13.37 -6.57
C THR A 226 -12.19 -14.68 -5.98
N LYS A 227 -10.95 -15.12 -6.27
CA LYS A 227 -10.43 -16.42 -5.84
C LYS A 227 -9.86 -16.43 -4.42
N TYR A 228 -9.28 -15.31 -3.99
CA TYR A 228 -8.56 -15.21 -2.72
C TYR A 228 -9.01 -14.04 -1.84
N GLY A 229 -9.90 -13.18 -2.35
CA GLY A 229 -10.41 -12.06 -1.58
C GLY A 229 -9.40 -10.92 -1.42
N ILE A 230 -8.39 -10.84 -2.28
CA ILE A 230 -7.37 -9.78 -2.25
C ILE A 230 -8.00 -8.46 -2.69
N LYS A 231 -8.25 -7.58 -1.73
CA LYS A 231 -9.04 -6.36 -1.95
C LYS A 231 -8.21 -5.16 -2.43
N GLN A 232 -7.01 -4.99 -1.88
CA GLN A 232 -6.19 -3.80 -2.11
C GLN A 232 -4.97 -4.16 -2.96
N VAL A 233 -4.80 -3.45 -4.08
CA VAL A 233 -3.64 -3.61 -4.96
C VAL A 233 -2.89 -2.30 -5.22
N LEU A 234 -1.59 -2.39 -5.45
CA LEU A 234 -0.75 -1.26 -5.85
C LEU A 234 -1.03 -0.90 -7.30
N ASN A 235 -1.12 0.40 -7.57
CA ASN A 235 -1.40 0.94 -8.89
C ASN A 235 -0.36 2.01 -9.26
N VAL A 236 0.17 1.92 -10.47
CA VAL A 236 1.33 2.70 -10.93
C VAL A 236 1.07 3.44 -12.24
N ASN A 237 0.00 3.09 -12.97
CA ASN A 237 -0.32 3.60 -14.29
C ASN A 237 -1.65 4.39 -14.27
N PRO A 238 -1.72 5.60 -14.87
CA PRO A 238 -2.95 6.40 -14.89
C PRO A 238 -4.16 5.69 -15.50
N GLY A 239 -3.95 4.84 -16.52
CA GLY A 239 -5.01 4.07 -17.17
C GLY A 239 -5.58 2.99 -16.27
N THR A 240 -4.74 2.22 -15.58
CA THR A 240 -5.19 1.23 -14.59
C THR A 240 -5.81 1.89 -13.36
N VAL A 241 -5.35 3.08 -12.96
CA VAL A 241 -6.01 3.91 -11.92
C VAL A 241 -7.43 4.28 -12.36
N LEU A 242 -7.62 4.74 -13.60
CA LEU A 242 -8.95 5.06 -14.13
C LEU A 242 -9.85 3.83 -14.18
N LEU A 243 -9.35 2.69 -14.65
CA LEU A 243 -10.10 1.44 -14.68
C LEU A 243 -10.47 0.96 -13.26
N GLY A 244 -9.59 1.15 -12.27
CA GLY A 244 -9.90 0.91 -10.87
C GLY A 244 -11.07 1.75 -10.36
N TYR A 245 -11.17 3.02 -10.77
CA TYR A 245 -12.33 3.86 -10.48
C TYR A 245 -13.60 3.37 -11.18
N PHE A 246 -13.50 2.92 -12.44
CA PHE A 246 -14.65 2.39 -13.18
C PHE A 246 -15.22 1.11 -12.57
N LEU A 247 -14.36 0.14 -12.19
CA LEU A 247 -14.81 -1.07 -11.48
C LEU A 247 -15.60 -0.70 -10.21
N TYR A 248 -15.07 0.26 -9.45
CA TYR A 248 -15.71 0.69 -8.23
C TYR A 248 -17.05 1.36 -8.50
N LYS A 249 -17.11 2.24 -9.50
CA LYS A 249 -18.34 2.91 -9.92
C LYS A 249 -19.41 1.94 -10.43
N LEU A 250 -19.01 0.86 -11.10
CA LEU A 250 -19.90 -0.24 -11.51
C LEU A 250 -20.48 -1.03 -10.32
N GLY A 251 -19.86 -0.94 -9.15
CA GLY A 251 -20.33 -1.56 -7.91
C GLY A 251 -19.43 -2.69 -7.39
N ILE A 252 -18.26 -2.93 -7.98
CA ILE A 252 -17.27 -3.90 -7.46
C ILE A 252 -16.52 -3.23 -6.30
N ASP A 253 -16.38 -3.91 -5.16
CA ASP A 253 -15.78 -3.31 -3.96
C ASP A 253 -14.24 -3.40 -3.96
N ASN A 254 -13.64 -3.09 -5.10
CA ASN A 254 -12.19 -3.04 -5.25
C ASN A 254 -11.57 -1.86 -4.51
N GLU A 255 -10.33 -2.03 -4.07
CA GLU A 255 -9.52 -0.97 -3.49
C GLU A 255 -8.14 -0.97 -4.15
N PHE A 256 -7.53 0.19 -4.23
CA PHE A 256 -6.14 0.31 -4.67
C PHE A 256 -5.40 1.44 -3.95
N LYS A 257 -4.08 1.34 -3.96
CA LYS A 257 -3.20 2.45 -3.56
C LYS A 257 -2.40 2.95 -4.75
N ILE A 258 -2.15 4.25 -4.82
CA ILE A 258 -1.24 4.84 -5.80
C ILE A 258 0.20 4.73 -5.30
N SER A 259 1.09 4.32 -6.20
CA SER A 259 2.53 4.23 -5.96
C SER A 259 3.25 5.57 -6.07
N VAL A 260 4.40 5.68 -5.40
CA VAL A 260 5.32 6.82 -5.51
C VAL A 260 5.77 7.06 -6.95
N TYR A 261 5.90 5.98 -7.74
CA TYR A 261 6.30 6.04 -9.15
C TYR A 261 5.31 6.79 -10.06
N MET A 262 4.08 7.06 -9.61
CA MET A 262 3.13 7.86 -10.38
C MET A 262 3.47 9.36 -10.37
N GLY A 263 4.42 9.82 -9.53
CA GLY A 263 4.96 11.19 -9.61
C GLY A 263 3.99 12.28 -9.14
N ASN A 264 3.29 12.07 -8.02
CA ASN A 264 2.47 13.12 -7.41
C ASN A 264 3.36 14.09 -6.61
N ASP A 265 4.10 14.93 -7.33
CA ASP A 265 5.20 15.77 -6.80
C ASP A 265 4.78 17.12 -6.19
N ASN A 266 3.56 17.58 -6.44
CA ASN A 266 3.12 18.91 -6.02
C ASN A 266 1.60 18.97 -5.80
N PRO A 267 1.07 20.03 -5.17
CA PRO A 267 -0.37 20.15 -4.88
C PRO A 267 -1.29 20.09 -6.11
N TYR A 268 -0.81 20.50 -7.28
CA TYR A 268 -1.61 20.45 -8.52
C TYR A 268 -1.70 19.02 -9.08
N SER A 269 -0.62 18.24 -8.99
CA SER A 269 -0.67 16.80 -9.28
C SER A 269 -1.61 16.07 -8.30
N CYS A 270 -1.55 16.44 -7.02
CA CYS A 270 -2.49 15.92 -6.02
C CYS A 270 -3.94 16.28 -6.35
N LEU A 271 -4.19 17.54 -6.74
CA LEU A 271 -5.50 18.00 -7.18
C LEU A 271 -5.99 17.20 -8.38
N TRP A 272 -5.14 16.98 -9.39
CA TRP A 272 -5.48 16.20 -10.58
C TRP A 272 -5.91 14.77 -10.24
N THR A 273 -5.13 14.08 -9.40
CA THR A 273 -5.44 12.73 -8.93
C THR A 273 -6.76 12.68 -8.16
N LEU A 274 -6.96 13.61 -7.21
CA LEU A 274 -8.16 13.67 -6.37
C LEU A 274 -9.41 14.13 -7.13
N LEU A 275 -9.27 14.95 -8.18
CA LEU A 275 -10.37 15.33 -9.06
C LEU A 275 -10.94 14.11 -9.77
N THR A 276 -10.07 13.23 -10.27
CA THR A 276 -10.49 11.98 -10.92
C THR A 276 -11.19 11.06 -9.93
N ALA A 277 -10.67 10.94 -8.70
CA ALA A 277 -11.31 10.20 -7.62
C ALA A 277 -12.71 10.74 -7.29
N LYS A 278 -12.88 12.08 -7.22
CA LYS A 278 -14.16 12.73 -6.93
C LYS A 278 -15.18 12.55 -8.05
N LEU A 279 -14.72 12.63 -9.30
CA LEU A 279 -15.57 12.46 -10.48
C LEU A 279 -16.22 11.07 -10.54
N PHE A 280 -15.50 10.03 -10.10
CA PHE A 280 -15.97 8.64 -10.15
C PHE A 280 -16.30 8.04 -8.78
N ALA A 281 -16.43 8.88 -7.74
CA ALA A 281 -16.89 8.44 -6.44
C ALA A 281 -18.32 7.86 -6.51
N ARG A 282 -18.63 6.96 -5.58
CA ARG A 282 -20.01 6.48 -5.40
C ARG A 282 -20.85 7.55 -4.71
N GLU A 283 -22.17 7.35 -4.74
CA GLU A 283 -23.14 8.29 -4.16
C GLU A 283 -22.98 8.49 -2.65
N ASP A 284 -22.46 7.47 -1.96
CA ASP A 284 -22.12 7.52 -0.54
C ASP A 284 -20.80 8.27 -0.24
N GLY A 285 -20.14 8.82 -1.27
CA GLY A 285 -18.88 9.56 -1.16
C GLY A 285 -17.63 8.67 -1.10
N SER A 286 -17.77 7.35 -1.17
CA SER A 286 -16.63 6.42 -1.15
C SER A 286 -15.85 6.38 -2.47
N SER A 287 -14.58 5.97 -2.37
CA SER A 287 -13.64 5.84 -3.48
C SER A 287 -12.82 4.56 -3.31
N PRO A 288 -12.40 3.89 -4.41
CA PRO A 288 -11.50 2.75 -4.31
C PRO A 288 -10.05 3.16 -4.01
N LEU A 289 -9.69 4.44 -4.19
CA LEU A 289 -8.38 4.94 -3.78
C LEU A 289 -8.36 5.03 -2.26
N ILE A 290 -7.57 4.19 -1.61
CA ILE A 290 -7.49 4.13 -0.14
C ILE A 290 -6.14 4.56 0.44
N GLY A 291 -5.12 4.59 -0.41
CA GLY A 291 -3.75 4.96 -0.07
C GLY A 291 -3.13 5.76 -1.19
N PHE A 292 -2.61 6.93 -0.87
CA PHE A 292 -2.11 7.88 -1.85
C PHE A 292 -0.68 8.25 -1.51
N ASN A 293 0.30 7.57 -2.14
CA ASN A 293 1.69 7.97 -2.01
C ASN A 293 1.91 9.29 -2.71
N LEU A 294 2.46 10.22 -1.94
CA LEU A 294 3.08 11.41 -2.48
C LEU A 294 4.53 11.07 -2.87
N SER A 295 5.07 11.82 -3.83
CA SER A 295 6.45 11.62 -4.28
C SER A 295 7.46 11.89 -3.17
N ASN A 296 8.66 11.32 -3.27
CA ASN A 296 9.76 11.58 -2.35
C ASN A 296 10.28 13.02 -2.40
N SER A 297 9.85 13.81 -3.39
CA SER A 297 10.20 15.22 -3.57
C SER A 297 9.31 16.21 -2.79
N VAL A 298 8.14 15.78 -2.32
CA VAL A 298 7.17 16.68 -1.67
C VAL A 298 7.70 17.17 -0.33
N ASN A 299 7.23 18.33 0.13
CA ASN A 299 7.49 18.87 1.47
C ASN A 299 6.19 18.94 2.32
N ASN A 300 6.29 19.38 3.57
CA ASN A 300 5.13 19.53 4.47
C ASN A 300 4.02 20.41 3.89
N GLU A 301 4.35 21.55 3.27
CA GLU A 301 3.35 22.40 2.62
C GLU A 301 2.57 21.64 1.52
N THR A 302 3.24 20.78 0.76
CA THR A 302 2.57 19.96 -0.25
C THR A 302 1.62 18.95 0.38
N ILE A 303 2.01 18.32 1.49
CA ILE A 303 1.19 17.37 2.24
C ILE A 303 -0.05 18.07 2.82
N GLU A 304 0.13 19.25 3.43
CA GLU A 304 -0.95 20.07 3.98
C GLU A 304 -1.94 20.54 2.90
N LEU A 305 -1.44 20.98 1.75
CA LEU A 305 -2.31 21.37 0.63
C LEU A 305 -3.04 20.18 0.01
N ALA A 306 -2.40 19.01 -0.07
CA ALA A 306 -3.07 17.77 -0.46
C ALA A 306 -4.16 17.38 0.55
N ALA A 307 -3.90 17.54 1.85
CA ALA A 307 -4.87 17.31 2.91
C ALA A 307 -6.06 18.30 2.84
N TYR A 308 -5.79 19.57 2.51
CA TYR A 308 -6.82 20.57 2.24
C TYR A 308 -7.71 20.16 1.06
N ILE A 309 -7.14 19.80 -0.10
CA ILE A 309 -7.91 19.35 -1.27
C ILE A 309 -8.77 18.14 -0.89
N ARG A 310 -8.16 17.16 -0.23
CA ARG A 310 -8.83 15.95 0.23
C ARG A 310 -10.01 16.27 1.16
N LYS A 311 -9.85 17.23 2.08
CA LYS A 311 -10.92 17.71 2.96
C LYS A 311 -12.06 18.35 2.17
N GLU A 312 -11.75 19.25 1.24
CA GLU A 312 -12.75 19.93 0.41
C GLU A 312 -13.51 18.96 -0.51
N PHE A 313 -12.96 17.77 -0.78
CA PHE A 313 -13.60 16.71 -1.55
C PHE A 313 -14.26 15.62 -0.68
N ASP A 314 -14.33 15.82 0.64
CA ASP A 314 -14.89 14.88 1.62
C ASP A 314 -14.15 13.53 1.68
N PHE A 315 -12.86 13.52 1.37
CA PHE A 315 -12.03 12.32 1.33
C PHE A 315 -11.13 12.14 2.55
N THR A 316 -11.26 12.97 3.59
CA THR A 316 -10.39 12.95 4.77
C THR A 316 -10.26 11.56 5.37
N ASP A 317 -11.37 10.84 5.52
CA ASP A 317 -11.38 9.50 6.12
C ASP A 317 -11.35 8.37 5.08
N VAL A 318 -11.40 8.71 3.79
CA VAL A 318 -11.44 7.75 2.67
C VAL A 318 -10.04 7.50 2.12
N ILE A 319 -9.29 8.57 1.84
CA ILE A 319 -7.99 8.49 1.16
C ILE A 319 -6.88 8.81 2.17
N ARG A 320 -6.05 7.81 2.49
CA ARG A 320 -4.88 8.00 3.35
C ARG A 320 -3.76 8.67 2.56
N LEU A 321 -3.19 9.75 3.09
CA LEU A 321 -1.93 10.28 2.57
C LEU A 321 -0.80 9.40 3.09
N GLU A 322 0.04 8.87 2.20
CA GLU A 322 1.17 8.02 2.57
C GLU A 322 2.48 8.80 2.36
N HIS A 323 3.19 9.04 3.46
CA HIS A 323 4.41 9.84 3.50
C HIS A 323 5.61 8.93 3.78
N HIS A 324 6.56 8.88 2.84
CA HIS A 324 7.82 8.15 3.02
C HIS A 324 8.70 8.87 4.05
N ILE A 325 9.00 8.15 5.13
CA ILE A 325 9.84 8.61 6.23
C ILE A 325 11.28 8.20 6.00
N THR A 326 11.49 6.91 5.76
CA THR A 326 12.76 6.34 5.31
C THR A 326 12.54 5.64 3.98
N GLU A 327 13.58 5.62 3.16
CA GLU A 327 13.53 5.08 1.80
C GLU A 327 14.67 4.08 1.58
N THR A 328 14.55 3.17 0.59
CA THR A 328 15.63 2.22 0.28
C THR A 328 16.95 2.95 0.06
N TRP A 329 18.04 2.37 0.54
CA TRP A 329 19.35 3.00 0.46
C TRP A 329 19.80 3.26 -0.98
N LYS A 330 19.48 2.31 -1.88
CA LYS A 330 19.86 2.36 -3.30
C LYS A 330 18.67 2.62 -4.22
N SER A 331 19.00 3.16 -5.39
CA SER A 331 18.20 3.09 -6.63
C SER A 331 16.87 3.84 -6.70
N ILE A 332 16.47 4.61 -5.68
CA ILE A 332 15.24 5.44 -5.73
C ILE A 332 15.41 6.90 -5.29
N VAL A 333 16.18 7.19 -4.24
CA VAL A 333 16.42 8.56 -3.74
C VAL A 333 17.89 8.81 -3.42
N ARG A 334 18.26 10.09 -3.27
CA ARG A 334 19.57 10.49 -2.75
C ARG A 334 19.59 10.30 -1.24
N GLN A 335 20.66 9.71 -0.72
CA GLN A 335 20.90 9.56 0.72
C GLN A 335 21.72 10.75 1.28
N PRO A 336 21.58 11.09 2.57
CA PRO A 336 20.64 10.51 3.54
C PRO A 336 19.19 10.94 3.27
N TYR A 337 18.25 10.00 3.41
CA TYR A 337 16.81 10.25 3.34
C TYR A 337 16.11 9.79 4.62
N ASP A 338 15.92 10.72 5.54
CA ASP A 338 15.12 10.55 6.77
C ASP A 338 14.27 11.80 6.96
N ARG A 339 12.94 11.61 6.99
CA ARG A 339 11.94 12.68 7.07
C ARG A 339 11.09 12.58 8.33
N ARG A 340 11.62 11.98 9.40
CA ARG A 340 10.92 11.90 10.69
C ARG A 340 10.58 13.26 11.26
N ASP A 341 11.51 14.19 11.27
CA ASP A 341 11.26 15.54 11.81
C ASP A 341 10.11 16.21 11.06
N GLU A 342 10.08 16.06 9.73
CA GLU A 342 8.98 16.56 8.89
C GLU A 342 7.63 15.94 9.27
N LEU A 343 7.60 14.63 9.54
CA LEU A 343 6.41 13.94 10.03
C LEU A 343 5.97 14.48 11.40
N ILE A 344 6.89 14.66 12.35
CA ILE A 344 6.56 15.17 13.69
C ILE A 344 5.90 16.55 13.59
N ASP A 345 6.38 17.41 12.69
CA ASP A 345 5.83 18.76 12.49
C ASP A 345 4.37 18.76 12.02
N ILE A 346 3.95 17.81 11.17
CA ILE A 346 2.60 17.81 10.56
C ILE A 346 1.64 16.77 11.13
N ALA A 347 2.15 15.82 11.92
CA ALA A 347 1.34 14.70 12.44
C ALA A 347 0.20 15.17 13.36
N GLY A 348 0.30 16.36 13.97
CA GLY A 348 -0.77 16.95 14.76
C GLY A 348 -1.86 17.68 13.96
N ASP A 349 -1.61 17.95 12.68
CA ASP A 349 -2.45 18.83 11.83
C ASP A 349 -3.05 18.12 10.62
N VAL A 350 -2.46 17.00 10.19
CA VAL A 350 -2.90 16.23 9.01
C VAL A 350 -3.53 14.89 9.44
N LYS A 351 -4.86 14.81 9.37
CA LYS A 351 -5.61 13.57 9.68
C LYS A 351 -5.34 12.46 8.67
N ASN A 352 -5.48 11.20 9.09
CA ASN A 352 -5.41 10.03 8.20
C ASN A 352 -4.14 10.05 7.31
N LEU A 353 -3.01 10.26 7.98
CA LEU A 353 -1.64 10.25 7.45
C LEU A 353 -0.98 8.90 7.79
N SER A 354 -0.13 8.40 6.90
CA SER A 354 0.69 7.20 7.10
C SER A 354 2.17 7.57 7.15
N ALA A 355 2.90 6.98 8.10
CA ALA A 355 4.36 7.01 8.16
C ALA A 355 4.89 5.71 7.53
N LYS A 356 5.31 5.82 6.26
CA LYS A 356 5.74 4.69 5.45
C LYS A 356 7.25 4.54 5.46
N HIS A 357 7.72 3.31 5.68
CA HIS A 357 9.14 2.97 5.75
C HIS A 357 9.47 1.96 4.66
N GLU A 358 10.40 2.33 3.78
CA GLU A 358 10.96 1.47 2.72
C GLU A 358 12.45 1.15 3.00
N GLY A 359 13.10 1.86 3.93
CA GLY A 359 14.47 1.57 4.38
C GLY A 359 14.58 1.50 5.90
N GLY A 360 15.72 1.00 6.39
CA GLY A 360 16.09 1.08 7.81
C GLY A 360 16.51 2.48 8.26
N ASP A 361 16.93 2.59 9.53
CA ASP A 361 17.53 3.81 10.06
C ASP A 361 18.89 4.09 9.41
N LEU A 362 19.19 5.35 9.11
CA LEU A 362 20.41 5.77 8.39
C LEU A 362 21.69 5.18 8.98
N ALA A 363 21.81 5.22 10.31
CA ALA A 363 22.99 4.74 11.04
C ALA A 363 23.21 3.21 10.89
N ILE A 364 22.18 2.47 10.51
CA ILE A 364 22.25 1.02 10.26
C ILE A 364 22.49 0.76 8.77
N GLU A 365 21.65 1.33 7.90
CA GLU A 365 21.67 1.10 6.45
C GLU A 365 23.01 1.46 5.80
N GLU A 366 23.62 2.59 6.18
CA GLU A 366 24.91 3.03 5.63
C GLU A 366 26.02 2.00 5.82
N ASN A 367 25.91 1.18 6.87
CA ASN A 367 26.92 0.22 7.29
C ASN A 367 26.58 -1.23 6.89
N ARG A 368 25.48 -1.47 6.15
CA ARG A 368 25.14 -2.81 5.67
C ARG A 368 26.00 -3.19 4.46
N ASP A 369 26.54 -4.41 4.48
CA ASP A 369 27.21 -5.00 3.31
C ASP A 369 26.25 -5.10 2.11
N TYR A 370 24.98 -5.39 2.40
CA TYR A 370 23.88 -5.43 1.43
C TYR A 370 22.73 -4.55 1.93
N PRO A 371 22.81 -3.22 1.72
CA PRO A 371 21.76 -2.30 2.17
C PRO A 371 20.52 -2.46 1.30
N THR A 372 19.39 -1.89 1.73
CA THR A 372 18.14 -1.97 0.96
C THR A 372 18.27 -1.40 -0.45
N ASP A 373 17.73 -2.10 -1.43
CA ASP A 373 17.64 -1.66 -2.82
C ASP A 373 16.21 -1.85 -3.32
N ILE A 374 15.60 -0.80 -3.90
CA ILE A 374 14.25 -0.92 -4.48
C ILE A 374 14.21 -1.95 -5.60
N LEU A 375 15.35 -2.23 -6.25
CA LEU A 375 15.43 -3.17 -7.35
C LEU A 375 15.24 -4.63 -6.90
N ASP A 376 15.43 -4.93 -5.62
CA ASP A 376 15.18 -6.28 -5.08
C ASP A 376 13.70 -6.67 -5.13
N TYR A 377 12.80 -5.70 -5.25
CA TYR A 377 11.35 -5.93 -5.36
C TYR A 377 10.94 -6.59 -6.69
N PHE A 378 11.87 -6.65 -7.64
CA PHE A 378 11.68 -7.22 -8.96
C PHE A 378 12.37 -8.56 -9.13
N LYS A 379 13.09 -9.04 -8.11
CA LYS A 379 13.74 -10.36 -8.15
C LYS A 379 12.75 -11.47 -7.81
N SER A 380 12.87 -12.58 -8.52
CA SER A 380 12.18 -13.83 -8.18
C SER A 380 12.79 -14.45 -6.92
N ILE A 381 12.04 -15.31 -6.23
CA ILE A 381 12.58 -16.04 -5.08
C ILE A 381 13.74 -16.97 -5.47
N GLU A 382 13.72 -17.54 -6.68
CA GLU A 382 14.83 -18.34 -7.21
C GLU A 382 16.08 -17.48 -7.37
N GLN A 383 15.98 -16.29 -7.99
CA GLN A 383 17.11 -15.37 -8.14
C GLN A 383 17.71 -14.98 -6.78
N ILE A 384 16.85 -14.67 -5.81
CA ILE A 384 17.28 -14.34 -4.44
C ILE A 384 18.05 -15.49 -3.78
N LYS A 385 17.64 -16.74 -4.01
CA LYS A 385 18.31 -17.93 -3.49
C LYS A 385 19.63 -18.21 -4.21
N GLU A 386 19.66 -18.07 -5.53
CA GLU A 386 20.85 -18.26 -6.36
C GLU A 386 21.94 -17.24 -6.05
N GLU A 387 21.57 -15.98 -5.81
CA GLU A 387 22.47 -14.91 -5.40
C GLU A 387 22.91 -15.03 -3.93
N GLY A 388 22.25 -15.88 -3.13
CA GLY A 388 22.58 -16.08 -1.72
C GLY A 388 22.21 -14.90 -0.81
N ILE A 389 21.29 -14.03 -1.24
CA ILE A 389 20.94 -12.77 -0.54
C ILE A 389 19.72 -12.88 0.39
N TRP A 390 19.11 -14.07 0.50
CA TRP A 390 17.91 -14.28 1.34
C TRP A 390 18.08 -13.76 2.78
N GLU A 391 19.21 -14.07 3.42
CA GLU A 391 19.46 -13.66 4.80
C GLU A 391 19.69 -12.15 4.92
N ALA A 392 20.33 -11.53 3.92
CA ALA A 392 20.48 -10.09 3.85
C ALA A 392 19.12 -9.39 3.71
N LEU A 393 18.23 -9.89 2.85
CA LEU A 393 16.88 -9.36 2.72
C LEU A 393 16.06 -9.49 4.01
N LYS A 394 16.23 -10.59 4.76
CA LYS A 394 15.63 -10.75 6.09
C LYS A 394 16.13 -9.69 7.07
N ILE A 395 17.45 -9.44 7.10
CA ILE A 395 18.05 -8.41 7.95
C ILE A 395 17.53 -7.02 7.57
N ASN A 396 17.49 -6.71 6.28
CA ASN A 396 16.96 -5.44 5.76
C ASN A 396 15.49 -5.24 6.16
N HIS A 397 14.69 -6.31 6.11
CA HIS A 397 13.30 -6.29 6.59
C HIS A 397 13.20 -5.96 8.09
N LEU A 398 14.05 -6.58 8.92
CA LEU A 398 14.11 -6.29 10.36
C LEU A 398 14.56 -4.84 10.64
N ASP A 399 15.50 -4.30 9.87
CA ASP A 399 15.95 -2.92 10.03
C ASP A 399 14.87 -1.90 9.66
N ARG A 400 14.14 -2.14 8.59
CA ARG A 400 12.98 -1.33 8.21
C ARG A 400 11.88 -1.39 9.27
N TYR A 401 11.64 -2.57 9.83
CA TYR A 401 10.71 -2.75 10.96
C TYR A 401 11.17 -2.00 12.23
N ARG A 402 12.47 -1.97 12.51
CA ARG A 402 13.03 -1.13 13.59
C ARG A 402 12.81 0.35 13.31
N ALA A 403 13.02 0.80 12.06
CA ALA A 403 12.76 2.18 11.66
C ALA A 403 11.30 2.59 11.90
N VAL A 404 10.32 1.71 11.65
CA VAL A 404 8.91 1.94 12.01
C VAL A 404 8.75 2.19 13.51
N ASN A 405 9.43 1.40 14.35
CA ASN A 405 9.37 1.53 15.80
C ASN A 405 10.11 2.77 16.33
N THR A 406 11.22 3.16 15.70
CA THR A 406 11.89 4.46 15.94
C THR A 406 10.92 5.60 15.72
N THR A 407 10.15 5.57 14.62
CA THR A 407 9.10 6.58 14.34
C THR A 407 7.98 6.57 15.38
N ALA A 408 7.48 5.39 15.78
CA ALA A 408 6.47 5.29 16.82
C ALA A 408 6.94 5.86 18.18
N GLN A 409 8.22 5.64 18.50
CA GLN A 409 8.84 6.20 19.70
C GLN A 409 8.93 7.74 19.62
N GLU A 410 9.34 8.30 18.49
CA GLU A 410 9.42 9.77 18.32
C GLU A 410 8.04 10.43 18.34
N LEU A 411 7.02 9.83 17.72
CA LEU A 411 5.63 10.29 17.85
C LEU A 411 5.21 10.32 19.33
N THR A 412 5.47 9.23 20.06
CA THR A 412 5.14 9.12 21.49
C THR A 412 5.84 10.18 22.34
N LYS A 413 7.14 10.42 22.13
CA LYS A 413 7.94 11.42 22.86
C LYS A 413 7.39 12.84 22.71
N ASN A 414 6.75 13.12 21.57
CA ASN A 414 6.15 14.40 21.20
C ASN A 414 4.64 14.50 21.53
N GLY A 415 4.05 13.49 22.19
CA GLY A 415 2.62 13.50 22.53
C GLY A 415 1.69 13.26 21.34
N LEU A 416 2.25 12.79 20.23
CA LEU A 416 1.53 12.41 19.03
C LEU A 416 1.14 10.93 19.13
N THR A 417 0.09 10.55 18.42
CA THR A 417 -0.44 9.19 18.43
C THR A 417 -0.26 8.49 17.09
N PHE A 418 -0.44 7.19 17.09
CA PHE A 418 -0.20 6.31 15.98
C PHE A 418 -1.18 5.14 15.97
N ILE A 419 -1.31 4.49 14.81
CA ILE A 419 -2.11 3.28 14.63
C ILE A 419 -1.14 2.12 14.37
N ALA A 420 -1.13 1.16 15.29
CA ALA A 420 -0.47 -0.15 15.16
C ALA A 420 -1.51 -1.25 14.85
N ALA A 421 -1.07 -2.49 14.62
CA ALA A 421 -1.94 -3.64 14.33
C ALA A 421 -3.00 -3.81 15.45
N ARG A 422 -4.26 -3.55 15.10
CA ARG A 422 -5.32 -3.23 16.08
C ARG A 422 -5.73 -4.39 16.96
N ASN A 423 -5.54 -5.62 16.49
CA ASN A 423 -5.88 -6.81 17.27
C ASN A 423 -4.71 -7.28 18.15
N LEU A 424 -3.51 -6.71 17.98
CA LEU A 424 -2.33 -7.06 18.78
C LEU A 424 -2.09 -6.04 19.90
N HIS A 425 -2.30 -4.76 19.62
CA HIS A 425 -1.94 -3.66 20.52
C HIS A 425 -3.19 -2.96 21.06
N ASN A 426 -3.76 -3.52 22.13
CA ASN A 426 -4.96 -2.98 22.77
C ASN A 426 -4.72 -1.55 23.29
N LEU A 427 -5.75 -0.70 23.18
CA LEU A 427 -5.79 0.66 23.72
C LEU A 427 -5.98 0.71 25.23
#